data_AF-A0A7L3MHD4-F1
#
_entry.id   AF-A0A7L3MHD4-F1
#
_cell.length_a   1.000
_cell.length_b   1.000
_cell.length_c   1.000
_cell.angle_alpha   90.00
_cell.angle_beta   90.00
_cell.angle_gamma   90.00
#
_symmetry.space_group_name_H-M   'P 1'
#
loop_
_entity.id
_entity.type
_entity.pdbx_description
1 polymer ?
#
loop_
_entity_poly.entity_id
_entity_poly.type
_entity_poly.pdbx_seq_one_letter_code
_entity_poly.pdbx_strand_id
1 'polypeptide(L)'
;VQTVLGLVEPGCLGYTLTHEHLTMNYSSCFCPPSPGQEPLSNGPIEMKNLFWIKQNPYSHKENLLLYQETDAVREELLHFKAAGGGTIVENTTTGISRDVNTLKKLAEETGVHIIAGAGFYVDSTHSAQTQAMTVEQLTGIIVDEVLKGADGTNIKCGVVGEIGCSWPLTPSEHRVLQATAQAQSQLGCPVIVHPGRNSDSPFQIIRILQEAGADVSKTVMSHLDR
;
A
#
# COMPACT_ATOMS: atom_id res chain seq x y z
N VAL A 1 16.23 -8.52 -5.67
CA VAL A 1 14.97 -7.89 -5.23
C VAL A 1 14.55 -8.51 -3.91
N GLN A 2 14.25 -7.69 -2.91
CA GLN A 2 13.81 -8.16 -1.60
C GLN A 2 12.33 -8.54 -1.64
N THR A 3 12.02 -9.81 -1.34
CA THR A 3 10.65 -10.33 -1.15
C THR A 3 10.43 -10.66 0.33
N VAL A 4 9.20 -10.99 0.71
CA VAL A 4 8.90 -11.46 2.07
C VAL A 4 9.58 -12.79 2.44
N LEU A 5 10.06 -13.55 1.45
CA LEU A 5 10.83 -14.80 1.62
C LEU A 5 12.36 -14.60 1.48
N GLY A 6 12.82 -13.37 1.24
CA GLY A 6 14.23 -13.07 1.05
C GLY A 6 14.56 -12.55 -0.36
N LEU A 7 15.85 -12.57 -0.70
CA LEU A 7 16.33 -12.02 -1.97
C LEU A 7 16.03 -12.97 -3.14
N VAL A 8 15.51 -12.41 -4.22
CA VAL A 8 15.28 -13.07 -5.51
C VAL A 8 16.01 -12.29 -6.60
N GLU A 9 16.65 -12.99 -7.53
CA GLU A 9 17.29 -12.37 -8.69
C GLU A 9 16.26 -11.68 -9.59
N PRO A 10 16.53 -10.47 -10.14
CA PRO A 10 15.56 -9.75 -10.97
C PRO A 10 15.02 -10.56 -12.16
N GLY A 11 15.84 -11.42 -12.77
CA GLY A 11 15.42 -12.31 -13.87
C GLY A 11 14.42 -13.39 -13.48
N CYS A 12 14.23 -13.64 -12.18
CA CYS A 12 13.32 -14.65 -11.65
C CYS A 12 11.94 -14.09 -11.27
N LEU A 13 11.71 -12.78 -11.37
CA LEU A 13 10.42 -12.17 -10.96
C LEU A 13 9.24 -12.61 -11.82
N GLY A 14 9.46 -12.96 -13.09
CA GLY A 14 8.39 -13.30 -14.03
C GLY A 14 7.41 -12.13 -14.28
N TYR A 15 6.20 -12.46 -14.73
CA TYR A 15 5.14 -11.47 -14.88
C TYR A 15 4.80 -10.85 -13.52
N THR A 16 4.87 -9.52 -13.44
CA THR A 16 4.79 -8.79 -12.18
C THR A 16 3.61 -7.83 -12.19
N LEU A 17 2.73 -7.93 -11.20
CA LEU A 17 1.75 -6.88 -10.88
C LEU A 17 2.40 -5.92 -9.88
N THR A 18 2.53 -4.65 -10.26
CA THR A 18 3.35 -3.68 -9.53
C THR A 18 2.58 -2.87 -8.48
N HIS A 19 1.26 -3.06 -8.38
CA HIS A 19 0.43 -2.37 -7.40
C HIS A 19 -0.81 -3.19 -7.06
N GLU A 20 -0.76 -3.98 -5.99
CA GLU A 20 -1.89 -4.74 -5.47
C GLU A 20 -1.98 -4.64 -3.94
N HIS A 21 -3.11 -5.07 -3.39
CA HIS A 21 -3.31 -5.25 -1.96
C HIS A 21 -3.74 -6.69 -1.68
N LEU A 22 -3.07 -7.37 -0.75
CA LEU A 22 -3.39 -8.76 -0.38
C LEU A 22 -3.98 -8.86 1.02
N THR A 23 -3.68 -7.88 1.86
CA THR A 23 -4.29 -7.70 3.18
C THR A 23 -4.51 -6.21 3.40
N MET A 24 -5.72 -5.76 3.73
CA MET A 24 -5.96 -4.31 3.91
C MET A 24 -7.17 -4.01 4.80
N ASN A 25 -7.05 -2.96 5.61
CA ASN A 25 -8.20 -2.29 6.24
C ASN A 25 -8.34 -0.88 5.68
N TYR A 26 -9.40 -0.67 4.90
CA TYR A 26 -9.68 0.59 4.22
C TYR A 26 -10.88 1.35 4.85
N SER A 27 -11.21 1.04 6.11
CA SER A 27 -12.33 1.67 6.83
C SER A 27 -12.20 3.19 6.99
N SER A 28 -10.98 3.72 6.91
CA SER A 28 -10.71 5.16 6.97
C SER A 28 -11.34 5.94 5.80
N CYS A 29 -11.64 5.25 4.69
CA CYS A 29 -12.31 5.83 3.53
C CYS A 29 -13.83 5.63 3.54
N PHE A 30 -14.41 5.13 4.65
CA PHE A 30 -15.84 4.89 4.74
C PHE A 30 -16.66 6.16 4.53
N CYS A 31 -17.57 6.11 3.57
CA CYS A 31 -18.53 7.16 3.28
C CYS A 31 -19.92 6.68 3.69
N PRO A 32 -20.61 7.35 4.64
CA PRO A 32 -21.95 6.95 5.05
C PRO A 32 -22.91 6.85 3.84
N PRO A 33 -23.75 5.81 3.78
CA PRO A 33 -24.72 5.67 2.70
C PRO A 33 -25.83 6.73 2.81
N SER A 34 -26.68 6.83 1.79
CA SER A 34 -27.86 7.70 1.89
C SER A 34 -28.81 7.22 3.00
N PRO A 35 -29.56 8.12 3.66
CA PRO A 35 -30.48 7.74 4.72
C PRO A 35 -31.45 6.62 4.30
N GLY A 36 -31.58 5.59 5.15
CA GLY A 36 -32.41 4.41 4.88
C GLY A 36 -31.68 3.27 4.16
N GLN A 37 -30.44 3.47 3.72
CA GLN A 37 -29.61 2.44 3.08
C GLN A 37 -28.59 1.80 4.05
N GLU A 38 -28.65 2.11 5.34
CA GLU A 38 -27.79 1.51 6.36
C GLU A 38 -27.87 -0.03 6.38
N PRO A 39 -29.03 -0.69 6.16
CA PRO A 39 -29.08 -2.15 6.06
C PRO A 39 -28.26 -2.71 4.89
N LEU A 40 -28.14 -1.99 3.77
CA LEU A 40 -27.31 -2.39 2.63
C LEU A 40 -25.81 -2.23 2.97
N SER A 41 -25.46 -1.17 3.70
CA SER A 41 -24.08 -0.87 4.13
C SER A 41 -23.51 -1.91 5.11
N ASN A 42 -24.36 -2.47 5.98
CA ASN A 42 -23.98 -3.45 7.00
C ASN A 42 -24.26 -4.91 6.60
N GLY A 43 -24.87 -5.14 5.44
CA GLY A 43 -25.19 -6.48 4.96
C GLY A 43 -23.95 -7.23 4.45
N PRO A 44 -24.07 -8.55 4.21
CA PRO A 44 -22.99 -9.33 3.59
C PRO A 44 -22.87 -9.02 2.09
N ILE A 45 -21.72 -9.35 1.48
CA ILE A 45 -21.55 -9.26 0.02
C ILE A 45 -22.34 -10.41 -0.65
N GLU A 46 -23.39 -10.09 -1.40
CA GLU A 46 -24.27 -11.07 -2.05
C GLU A 46 -24.64 -10.65 -3.48
N MET A 47 -24.98 -11.60 -4.34
CA MET A 47 -25.39 -11.29 -5.72
C MET A 47 -26.57 -10.31 -5.81
N LYS A 48 -27.50 -10.36 -4.85
CA LYS A 48 -28.69 -9.48 -4.81
C LYS A 48 -28.37 -8.01 -4.50
N ASN A 49 -27.25 -7.72 -3.82
CA ASN A 49 -26.83 -6.35 -3.46
C ASN A 49 -25.57 -5.88 -4.21
N LEU A 50 -24.95 -6.75 -5.02
CA LEU A 50 -23.73 -6.46 -5.77
C LEU A 50 -23.81 -5.18 -6.62
N PHE A 51 -24.95 -4.90 -7.25
CA PHE A 51 -25.12 -3.66 -8.00
C PHE A 51 -24.96 -2.43 -7.09
N TRP A 52 -25.60 -2.43 -5.93
CA TRP A 52 -25.51 -1.32 -4.98
C TRP A 52 -24.08 -1.14 -4.45
N ILE A 53 -23.40 -2.24 -4.12
CA ILE A 53 -21.99 -2.22 -3.68
C ILE A 53 -21.09 -1.61 -4.75
N LYS A 54 -21.25 -2.00 -6.02
CA LYS A 54 -20.47 -1.44 -7.14
C LYS A 54 -20.67 0.07 -7.32
N GLN A 55 -21.87 0.58 -7.05
CA GLN A 55 -22.15 2.02 -7.11
C GLN A 55 -21.69 2.77 -5.85
N ASN A 56 -21.58 2.09 -4.71
CA ASN A 56 -21.24 2.67 -3.42
C ASN A 56 -20.10 1.88 -2.72
N PRO A 57 -18.94 1.70 -3.37
CA PRO A 57 -17.90 0.79 -2.88
C PRO A 57 -17.34 1.21 -1.52
N TYR A 58 -17.32 2.51 -1.24
CA TYR A 58 -16.87 3.07 0.03
C TYR A 58 -17.96 3.17 1.11
N SER A 59 -19.20 2.80 0.78
CA SER A 59 -20.31 2.81 1.74
C SER A 59 -20.71 1.42 2.22
N HIS A 60 -20.09 0.36 1.70
CA HIS A 60 -20.29 -1.01 2.18
C HIS A 60 -19.15 -1.37 3.15
N LYS A 61 -19.47 -1.62 4.43
CA LYS A 61 -18.44 -1.79 5.46
C LYS A 61 -17.54 -2.99 5.21
N GLU A 62 -18.11 -4.13 4.84
CA GLU A 62 -17.35 -5.36 4.57
C GLU A 62 -16.49 -5.22 3.31
N ASN A 63 -16.91 -4.42 2.32
CA ASN A 63 -16.17 -4.21 1.07
C ASN A 63 -14.87 -3.41 1.30
N LEU A 64 -14.73 -2.75 2.45
CA LEU A 64 -13.53 -2.01 2.84
C LEU A 64 -12.52 -2.88 3.60
N LEU A 65 -12.80 -4.16 3.80
CA LEU A 65 -12.00 -5.06 4.63
C LEU A 65 -11.51 -6.23 3.78
N LEU A 66 -10.20 -6.27 3.54
CA LEU A 66 -9.52 -7.37 2.86
C LEU A 66 -8.56 -8.05 3.84
N TYR A 67 -9.05 -8.48 5.02
CA TYR A 67 -8.23 -9.28 5.95
C TYR A 67 -9.00 -10.48 6.53
N GLN A 68 -10.26 -10.64 6.16
CA GLN A 68 -11.14 -11.70 6.66
C GLN A 68 -11.13 -12.92 5.74
N GLU A 69 -10.80 -12.74 4.46
CA GLU A 69 -10.94 -13.75 3.39
C GLU A 69 -9.57 -14.21 2.87
N THR A 70 -8.64 -14.54 3.76
CA THR A 70 -7.26 -14.92 3.37
C THR A 70 -7.21 -16.17 2.50
N ASP A 71 -8.15 -17.10 2.63
CA ASP A 71 -8.28 -18.27 1.76
C ASP A 71 -8.67 -17.87 0.33
N ALA A 72 -9.59 -16.92 0.15
CA ALA A 72 -9.97 -16.42 -1.17
C ALA A 72 -8.79 -15.69 -1.84
N VAL A 73 -8.03 -14.88 -1.09
CA VAL A 73 -6.79 -14.25 -1.59
C VAL A 73 -5.77 -15.29 -2.03
N ARG A 74 -5.60 -16.37 -1.26
CA ARG A 74 -4.72 -17.49 -1.65
C ARG A 74 -5.17 -18.13 -2.97
N GLU A 75 -6.47 -18.37 -3.15
CA GLU A 75 -7.01 -18.94 -4.39
C GLU A 75 -6.77 -18.02 -5.59
N GLU A 76 -6.99 -16.71 -5.45
CA GLU A 76 -6.68 -15.73 -6.50
C GLU A 76 -5.19 -15.70 -6.87
N LEU A 77 -4.30 -15.81 -5.89
CA LEU A 77 -2.85 -15.94 -6.14
C LEU A 77 -2.49 -17.22 -6.89
N LEU A 78 -3.15 -18.34 -6.60
CA LEU A 78 -2.97 -19.59 -7.33
C LEU A 78 -3.45 -19.46 -8.79
N HIS A 79 -4.58 -18.78 -9.02
CA HIS A 79 -5.05 -18.46 -10.37
C HIS A 79 -4.04 -17.58 -11.12
N PHE A 80 -3.51 -16.53 -10.48
CA PHE A 80 -2.46 -15.69 -11.03
C PHE A 80 -1.22 -16.51 -11.39
N LYS A 81 -0.75 -17.38 -10.48
CA LYS A 81 0.39 -18.26 -10.72
C LYS A 81 0.16 -19.21 -11.88
N ALA A 82 -1.03 -19.83 -11.96
CA ALA A 82 -1.41 -20.74 -13.04
C ALA A 82 -1.48 -20.04 -14.40
N ALA A 83 -1.82 -18.75 -14.43
CA ALA A 83 -1.79 -17.91 -15.62
C ALA A 83 -0.37 -17.45 -16.02
N GLY A 84 0.68 -17.89 -15.31
CA GLY A 84 2.07 -17.52 -15.55
C GLY A 84 2.59 -16.37 -14.68
N GLY A 85 1.76 -15.86 -13.76
CA GLY A 85 2.13 -14.84 -12.79
C GLY A 85 3.36 -15.22 -11.96
N GLY A 86 4.26 -14.28 -11.77
CA GLY A 86 5.50 -14.49 -11.02
C GLY A 86 5.53 -13.72 -9.70
N THR A 87 5.26 -12.42 -9.73
CA THR A 87 5.47 -11.51 -8.59
C THR A 87 4.31 -10.55 -8.40
N ILE A 88 4.01 -10.22 -7.14
CA ILE A 88 3.13 -9.12 -6.74
C ILE A 88 3.91 -8.14 -5.86
N VAL A 89 3.76 -6.85 -6.13
CA VAL A 89 4.16 -5.78 -5.22
C VAL A 89 2.95 -5.37 -4.38
N GLU A 90 3.02 -5.69 -3.09
CA GLU A 90 1.96 -5.44 -2.12
C GLU A 90 2.18 -4.05 -1.50
N ASN A 91 1.22 -3.15 -1.71
CA ASN A 91 1.36 -1.73 -1.43
C ASN A 91 0.67 -1.30 -0.13
N THR A 92 0.20 -2.24 0.69
CA THR A 92 -0.40 -1.90 1.98
C THR A 92 0.69 -1.48 2.95
N THR A 93 0.58 -0.26 3.49
CA THR A 93 1.58 0.33 4.40
C THR A 93 0.98 0.68 5.76
N THR A 94 1.77 1.35 6.61
CA THR A 94 1.30 1.84 7.92
C THR A 94 0.09 2.75 7.72
N GLY A 95 -1.00 2.46 8.44
CA GLY A 95 -2.27 3.19 8.37
C GLY A 95 -3.43 2.39 7.75
N ILE A 96 -3.12 1.40 6.89
CA ILE A 96 -4.12 0.54 6.24
C ILE A 96 -3.92 -0.95 6.54
N SER A 97 -3.28 -1.25 7.68
CA SER A 97 -3.14 -2.60 8.26
C SER A 97 -2.35 -3.61 7.43
N ARG A 98 -1.11 -3.26 7.05
CA ARG A 98 -0.11 -4.22 6.53
C ARG A 98 0.08 -5.40 7.50
N ASP A 99 0.19 -6.61 6.95
CA ASP A 99 0.50 -7.83 7.71
C ASP A 99 1.53 -8.71 6.98
N VAL A 100 2.82 -8.44 7.20
CA VAL A 100 3.91 -9.19 6.56
C VAL A 100 3.94 -10.68 6.91
N ASN A 101 3.35 -11.13 8.01
CA ASN A 101 3.27 -12.56 8.33
C ASN A 101 2.27 -13.26 7.41
N THR A 102 1.11 -12.65 7.18
CA THR A 102 0.14 -13.15 6.21
C THR A 102 0.72 -13.14 4.80
N LEU A 103 1.42 -12.06 4.40
CA LEU A 103 2.10 -12.01 3.10
C LEU A 103 3.13 -13.14 2.93
N LYS A 104 3.93 -13.41 3.96
CA LYS A 104 4.89 -14.52 3.95
C LYS A 104 4.20 -15.87 3.77
N LYS A 105 3.14 -16.12 4.54
CA LYS A 105 2.34 -17.36 4.42
C LYS A 105 1.78 -17.53 3.01
N LEU A 106 1.20 -16.48 2.44
CA LEU A 106 0.67 -16.50 1.07
C LEU A 106 1.76 -16.79 0.04
N ALA A 107 2.96 -16.21 0.18
CA ALA A 107 4.07 -16.49 -0.72
C ALA A 107 4.53 -17.96 -0.63
N GLU A 108 4.60 -18.52 0.58
CA GLU A 108 4.96 -19.93 0.81
C GLU A 108 3.93 -20.90 0.23
N GLU A 109 2.63 -20.62 0.42
CA GLU A 109 1.54 -21.52 -0.01
C GLU A 109 1.28 -21.49 -1.52
N THR A 110 1.59 -20.38 -2.19
CA THR A 110 1.23 -20.16 -3.61
C THR A 110 2.42 -20.19 -4.56
N GLY A 111 3.64 -19.99 -4.05
CA GLY A 111 4.84 -19.84 -4.87
C GLY A 111 4.87 -18.56 -5.71
N VAL A 112 3.99 -17.59 -5.42
CA VAL A 112 4.06 -16.22 -5.95
C VAL A 112 5.06 -15.44 -5.10
N HIS A 113 5.98 -14.71 -5.74
CA HIS A 113 6.86 -13.80 -5.03
C HIS A 113 6.05 -12.58 -4.57
N ILE A 114 6.14 -12.23 -3.28
CA ILE A 114 5.46 -11.05 -2.74
C ILE A 114 6.51 -10.07 -2.23
N ILE A 115 6.46 -8.84 -2.74
CA ILE A 115 7.31 -7.73 -2.32
C ILE A 115 6.46 -6.81 -1.45
N ALA A 116 6.77 -6.74 -0.15
CA ALA A 116 6.05 -5.87 0.77
C ALA A 116 6.52 -4.41 0.66
N GLY A 117 5.57 -3.48 0.83
CA GLY A 117 5.77 -2.05 0.82
C GLY A 117 6.05 -1.44 2.19
N ALA A 118 6.99 -0.49 2.27
CA ALA A 118 7.33 0.28 3.46
C ALA A 118 6.67 1.68 3.48
N GLY A 119 6.53 2.27 4.67
CA GLY A 119 6.14 3.66 4.83
C GLY A 119 4.72 3.88 5.35
N PHE A 120 4.12 5.00 4.95
CA PHE A 120 2.89 5.53 5.55
C PHE A 120 1.90 5.95 4.47
N TYR A 121 0.62 5.65 4.71
CA TYR A 121 -0.46 6.02 3.83
C TYR A 121 -0.91 7.48 4.05
N VAL A 122 -2.19 7.81 3.82
CA VAL A 122 -2.69 9.20 3.88
C VAL A 122 -2.89 9.68 5.32
N ASP A 123 -2.93 11.00 5.52
CA ASP A 123 -3.01 11.63 6.85
C ASP A 123 -4.19 11.16 7.70
N SER A 124 -5.34 10.85 7.08
CA SER A 124 -6.51 10.34 7.80
C SER A 124 -6.28 8.99 8.47
N THR A 125 -5.19 8.29 8.13
CA THR A 125 -4.77 7.04 8.74
C THR A 125 -3.60 7.19 9.71
N HIS A 126 -3.00 8.38 9.80
CA HIS A 126 -1.89 8.64 10.70
C HIS A 126 -2.38 8.72 12.14
N SER A 127 -1.72 7.96 13.01
CA SER A 127 -1.90 8.12 14.46
C SER A 127 -1.43 9.51 14.92
N ALA A 128 -1.90 9.97 16.08
CA ALA A 128 -1.40 11.21 16.68
C ALA A 128 0.13 11.17 16.89
N GLN A 129 0.69 9.98 17.14
CA GLN A 129 2.14 9.78 17.23
C GLN A 129 2.81 10.01 15.88
N THR A 130 2.31 9.41 14.80
CA THR A 130 2.82 9.60 13.43
C THR A 130 2.77 11.07 13.03
N GLN A 131 1.65 11.75 13.32
CA GLN A 131 1.50 13.18 13.05
C GLN A 131 2.50 14.04 13.84
N ALA A 132 2.94 13.60 15.03
CA ALA A 132 3.93 14.32 15.83
C ALA A 132 5.39 14.02 15.45
N MET A 133 5.65 12.99 14.63
CA MET A 133 7.01 12.60 14.27
C MET A 133 7.72 13.63 13.39
N THR A 134 9.02 13.77 13.61
CA THR A 134 9.91 14.53 12.72
C THR A 134 10.22 13.75 11.45
N VAL A 135 10.75 14.43 10.44
CA VAL A 135 11.20 13.80 9.20
C VAL A 135 12.23 12.70 9.50
N GLU A 136 13.18 12.95 10.40
CA GLU A 136 14.23 11.99 10.75
C GLU A 136 13.68 10.73 11.41
N GLN A 137 12.67 10.87 12.27
CA GLN A 137 12.00 9.73 12.90
C GLN A 137 11.24 8.88 11.88
N LEU A 138 10.51 9.52 10.96
CA LEU A 138 9.82 8.84 9.87
C LEU A 138 10.80 8.14 8.93
N THR A 139 11.92 8.80 8.58
CA THR A 139 12.99 8.23 7.76
C THR A 139 13.56 6.97 8.43
N GLY A 140 13.83 7.04 9.73
CA GLY A 140 14.34 5.90 10.50
C GLY A 140 13.42 4.68 10.45
N ILE A 141 12.10 4.90 10.54
CA ILE A 141 11.10 3.81 10.44
C ILE A 141 11.14 3.18 9.04
N ILE A 142 11.09 3.99 7.98
CA ILE A 142 11.13 3.48 6.59
C ILE A 142 12.41 2.69 6.33
N VAL A 143 13.55 3.20 6.78
CA VAL A 143 14.85 2.53 6.65
C VAL A 143 14.88 1.21 7.41
N ASP A 144 14.32 1.16 8.62
CA ASP A 144 14.27 -0.05 9.43
C ASP A 144 13.34 -1.11 8.81
N GLU A 145 12.21 -0.73 8.22
CA GLU A 145 11.31 -1.64 7.51
C GLU A 145 11.99 -2.33 6.31
N VAL A 146 12.89 -1.61 5.62
CA VAL A 146 13.65 -2.14 4.48
C VAL A 146 14.88 -2.94 4.92
N LEU A 147 15.61 -2.50 5.95
CA LEU A 147 16.89 -3.10 6.33
C LEU A 147 16.80 -4.15 7.43
N LYS A 148 15.86 -4.02 8.37
CA LYS A 148 15.74 -4.86 9.57
C LYS A 148 14.49 -5.72 9.53
N GLY A 149 13.35 -5.13 9.21
CA GLY A 149 12.06 -5.81 9.10
C GLY A 149 10.89 -4.91 9.51
N ALA A 150 9.69 -5.31 9.10
CA ALA A 150 8.43 -4.60 9.33
C ALA A 150 7.54 -5.32 10.35
N ASP A 151 6.58 -4.59 10.92
CA ASP A 151 5.49 -5.08 11.78
C ASP A 151 5.96 -5.91 12.98
N GLY A 152 7.12 -5.54 13.56
CA GLY A 152 7.72 -6.25 14.70
C GLY A 152 8.37 -7.60 14.34
N THR A 153 8.56 -7.88 13.04
CA THR A 153 9.19 -9.09 12.52
C THR A 153 10.57 -8.80 11.93
N ASN A 154 11.24 -9.84 11.42
CA ASN A 154 12.45 -9.72 10.61
C ASN A 154 12.18 -9.76 9.08
N ILE A 155 10.91 -9.69 8.67
CA ILE A 155 10.49 -9.71 7.26
C ILE A 155 10.65 -8.31 6.70
N LYS A 156 11.49 -8.17 5.68
CA LYS A 156 11.88 -6.87 5.12
C LYS A 156 10.98 -6.46 3.95
N CYS A 157 10.69 -5.17 3.88
CA CYS A 157 10.06 -4.56 2.72
C CYS A 157 11.05 -4.42 1.56
N GLY A 158 10.55 -4.51 0.32
CA GLY A 158 11.39 -4.39 -0.88
C GLY A 158 11.18 -3.11 -1.68
N VAL A 159 10.12 -2.35 -1.38
CA VAL A 159 9.84 -1.03 -1.94
C VAL A 159 9.44 -0.07 -0.83
N VAL A 160 9.59 1.23 -1.06
CA VAL A 160 9.01 2.27 -0.18
C VAL A 160 7.72 2.75 -0.83
N GLY A 161 6.59 2.31 -0.32
CA GLY A 161 5.28 2.68 -0.82
C GLY A 161 4.21 1.61 -0.58
N GLU A 162 2.93 1.92 -0.80
CA GLU A 162 2.50 3.20 -1.34
C GLU A 162 2.57 4.34 -0.30
N ILE A 163 3.14 5.47 -0.70
CA ILE A 163 3.21 6.69 0.11
C ILE A 163 1.96 7.52 -0.15
N GLY A 164 1.14 7.68 0.88
CA GLY A 164 -0.15 8.36 0.81
C GLY A 164 -0.03 9.87 0.69
N CYS A 165 -0.67 10.46 -0.31
CA CYS A 165 -0.84 11.91 -0.43
C CYS A 165 -2.32 12.24 -0.65
N SER A 166 -2.89 13.08 0.21
CA SER A 166 -4.20 13.67 -0.01
C SER A 166 -4.11 14.93 -0.90
N TRP A 167 -5.27 15.54 -1.16
CA TRP A 167 -5.32 16.86 -1.79
C TRP A 167 -6.29 17.78 -1.05
N PRO A 168 -5.86 18.97 -0.61
CA PRO A 168 -4.47 19.46 -0.58
C PRO A 168 -3.56 18.63 0.32
N LEU A 169 -2.26 18.59 0.02
CA LEU A 169 -1.27 17.85 0.82
C LEU A 169 -1.23 18.39 2.27
N THR A 170 -1.34 17.49 3.26
CA THR A 170 -1.29 17.90 4.67
C THR A 170 0.14 18.12 5.17
N PRO A 171 0.34 18.82 6.30
CA PRO A 171 1.66 18.94 6.91
C PRO A 171 2.30 17.59 7.28
N SER A 172 1.50 16.58 7.67
CA SER A 172 2.02 15.26 7.99
C SER A 172 2.49 14.52 6.74
N GLU A 173 1.69 14.53 5.68
CA GLU A 173 2.05 13.90 4.40
C GLU A 173 3.27 14.58 3.76
N HIS A 174 3.39 15.90 3.90
CA HIS A 174 4.59 16.62 3.47
C HIS A 174 5.85 16.12 4.20
N ARG A 175 5.79 15.90 5.52
CA ARG A 175 6.93 15.32 6.27
C ARG A 175 7.21 13.87 5.83
N VAL A 176 6.18 13.08 5.57
CA VAL A 176 6.33 11.71 5.06
C VAL A 176 6.98 11.67 3.68
N LEU A 177 6.64 12.59 2.77
CA LEU A 177 7.32 12.71 1.46
C LEU A 177 8.79 13.07 1.61
N GLN A 178 9.13 14.02 2.49
CA GLN A 178 10.52 14.38 2.78
C GLN A 178 11.29 13.19 3.38
N ALA A 179 10.66 12.43 4.29
CA ALA A 179 11.26 11.24 4.89
C ALA A 179 11.46 10.13 3.87
N THR A 180 10.49 9.95 2.97
CA THR A 180 10.56 9.02 1.83
C THR A 180 11.74 9.34 0.94
N ALA A 181 11.94 10.61 0.57
CA ALA A 181 13.08 11.03 -0.22
C ALA A 181 14.40 10.72 0.48
N GLN A 182 14.54 11.08 1.76
CA GLN A 182 15.75 10.80 2.53
C GLN A 182 16.05 9.30 2.66
N ALA A 183 15.01 8.47 2.88
CA ALA A 183 15.15 7.01 2.91
C ALA A 183 15.58 6.48 1.54
N GLN A 184 14.97 6.97 0.45
CA GLN A 184 15.32 6.57 -0.90
C GLN A 184 16.77 6.92 -1.25
N SER A 185 17.26 8.11 -0.88
CA SER A 185 18.66 8.50 -1.14
C SER A 185 19.66 7.61 -0.39
N GLN A 186 19.30 7.12 0.80
CA GLN A 186 20.14 6.20 1.58
C GLN A 186 20.15 4.77 1.03
N LEU A 187 18.98 4.31 0.58
CA LEU A 187 18.75 2.89 0.24
C LEU A 187 18.89 2.61 -1.27
N GLY A 188 18.67 3.61 -2.12
CA GLY A 188 18.57 3.46 -3.56
C GLY A 188 17.36 2.63 -4.03
N CYS A 189 16.38 2.42 -3.16
CA CYS A 189 15.19 1.60 -3.40
C CYS A 189 14.15 2.31 -4.28
N PRO A 190 13.21 1.58 -4.92
CA PRO A 190 12.09 2.18 -5.63
C PRO A 190 11.08 2.79 -4.65
N VAL A 191 10.46 3.90 -5.06
CA VAL A 191 9.39 4.57 -4.33
C VAL A 191 8.08 4.47 -5.12
N ILE A 192 6.98 4.13 -4.46
CA ILE A 192 5.63 4.10 -5.04
C ILE A 192 4.76 5.11 -4.30
N VAL A 193 4.06 5.96 -5.03
CA VAL A 193 3.28 7.08 -4.48
C VAL A 193 1.81 6.93 -4.84
N HIS A 194 0.94 7.19 -3.86
CA HIS A 194 -0.49 7.44 -4.02
C HIS A 194 -0.73 8.94 -4.15
N PRO A 195 -0.98 9.51 -5.34
CA PRO A 195 -1.28 10.92 -5.44
C PRO A 195 -2.65 11.26 -4.86
N GLY A 196 -2.89 12.53 -4.58
CA GLY A 196 -4.25 13.07 -4.41
C GLY A 196 -4.98 13.13 -5.75
N ARG A 197 -6.31 13.19 -5.73
CA ARG A 197 -7.14 13.12 -6.96
C ARG A 197 -7.06 14.34 -7.88
N ASN A 198 -6.40 15.42 -7.47
CA ASN A 198 -6.22 16.60 -8.29
C ASN A 198 -5.12 16.39 -9.34
N SER A 199 -5.30 16.91 -10.55
CA SER A 199 -4.33 16.81 -11.65
C SER A 199 -2.95 17.40 -11.35
N ASP A 200 -2.87 18.36 -10.42
CA ASP A 200 -1.61 19.00 -10.00
C ASP A 200 -0.86 18.19 -8.94
N SER A 201 -1.52 17.21 -8.30
CA SER A 201 -0.94 16.43 -7.20
C SER A 201 0.34 15.68 -7.60
N PRO A 202 0.39 14.93 -8.73
CA PRO A 202 1.63 14.27 -9.16
C PRO A 202 2.81 15.23 -9.31
N PHE A 203 2.59 16.42 -9.87
CA PHE A 203 3.63 17.42 -10.10
C PHE A 203 4.14 18.00 -8.78
N GLN A 204 3.24 18.31 -7.85
CA GLN A 204 3.60 18.77 -6.51
C GLN A 204 4.47 17.72 -5.78
N ILE A 205 4.07 16.45 -5.84
CA ILE A 205 4.78 15.36 -5.15
C ILE A 205 6.18 15.15 -5.74
N ILE A 206 6.31 15.09 -7.06
CA ILE A 206 7.60 14.94 -7.73
C ILE A 206 8.54 16.09 -7.36
N ARG A 207 8.04 17.33 -7.35
CA ARG A 207 8.82 18.50 -6.92
C ARG A 207 9.34 18.35 -5.49
N ILE A 208 8.48 18.00 -4.54
CA ILE A 208 8.86 17.83 -3.12
C ILE A 208 9.92 16.72 -2.97
N LEU A 209 9.73 15.59 -3.65
CA LEU A 209 10.67 14.48 -3.63
C LEU A 209 12.05 14.91 -4.17
N GLN A 210 12.10 15.61 -5.31
CA GLN A 210 13.35 16.11 -5.89
C GLN A 210 14.05 17.13 -5.00
N GLU A 211 13.30 18.11 -4.46
CA GLU A 211 13.83 19.12 -3.54
C GLU A 211 14.42 18.47 -2.27
N ALA A 212 13.87 17.33 -1.84
CA ALA A 212 14.35 16.54 -0.70
C ALA A 212 15.44 15.51 -1.05
N GLY A 213 15.87 15.42 -2.32
CA GLY A 213 16.99 14.59 -2.76
C GLY A 213 16.66 13.21 -3.32
N ALA A 214 15.38 12.91 -3.57
CA ALA A 214 14.92 11.66 -4.18
C ALA A 214 15.41 11.51 -5.64
N ASP A 215 15.63 10.27 -6.06
CA ASP A 215 15.84 9.91 -7.46
C ASP A 215 14.50 9.57 -8.12
N VAL A 216 13.94 10.53 -8.84
CA VAL A 216 12.65 10.38 -9.52
C VAL A 216 12.67 9.33 -10.63
N SER A 217 13.84 8.93 -11.15
CA SER A 217 13.92 7.82 -12.11
C SER A 217 13.56 6.46 -11.49
N LYS A 218 13.52 6.39 -10.15
CA LYS A 218 13.10 5.24 -9.34
C LYS A 218 11.77 5.47 -8.62
N THR A 219 10.99 6.46 -9.04
CA THR A 219 9.69 6.77 -8.44
C THR A 219 8.55 6.41 -9.39
N VAL A 220 7.56 5.68 -8.88
CA VAL A 220 6.34 5.29 -9.57
C VAL A 220 5.18 6.12 -9.03
N MET A 221 4.45 6.77 -9.92
CA MET A 221 3.22 7.47 -9.60
C MET A 221 2.01 6.57 -9.90
N SER A 222 1.26 6.19 -8.87
CA SER A 222 0.09 5.32 -9.00
C SER A 222 -1.16 6.09 -9.43
N HIS A 223 -2.20 5.37 -9.85
CA HIS A 223 -3.55 5.90 -10.10
C HIS A 223 -3.61 7.08 -11.08
N LEU A 224 -2.90 6.97 -12.21
CA LEU A 224 -2.94 7.97 -13.29
C LEU A 224 -4.10 7.78 -14.28
N ASP A 225 -4.87 6.70 -14.13
CA ASP A 225 -6.03 6.33 -14.94
C ASP A 225 -7.31 7.12 -14.58
N ARG A 226 -7.30 7.82 -13.45
CA ARG A 226 -8.47 8.52 -12.87
C ARG A 226 -8.61 9.98 -13.29
#